data_AF-A0A2X3Y0H6-F1
#
_entry.id   AF-A0A2X3Y0H6-F1
#
_cell.length_a   1.000
_cell.length_b   1.000
_cell.length_c   1.000
_cell.angle_alpha   90.00
_cell.angle_beta   90.00
_cell.angle_gamma   90.00
#
_symmetry.space_group_name_H-M   'P 1'
#
loop_
_entity.id
_entity.type
_entity.pdbx_description
1 polymer ?
#
loop_
_entity_poly.entity_id
_entity_poly.type
_entity_poly.pdbx_seq_one_letter_code
_entity_poly.pdbx_strand_id
1 'polypeptide(L)'
;MFVSKRMALWSSLTIPVFPWILGSILWFWLPNRLAVHFFWLVADGFSSKSQVVYLLPFLFLGLHLLVLYSIGHDGKERTLQLFYLLVWGIPLLSVVYYSFIYIIAVV
;
A
#
# COMPACT_ATOMS: atom_id res chain seq x y z
N MET A 1 7.75 7.65 -21.63
CA MET A 1 6.64 8.27 -20.85
C MET A 1 7.18 8.76 -19.52
N PHE A 2 6.69 9.88 -19.01
CA PHE A 2 7.20 10.50 -17.77
C PHE A 2 6.12 10.58 -16.70
N VAL A 3 6.54 10.49 -15.44
CA VAL A 3 5.65 10.68 -14.28
C VAL A 3 5.40 12.18 -14.08
N SER A 4 4.16 12.63 -14.26
CA SER A 4 3.80 14.02 -13.96
C SER A 4 3.74 14.25 -12.45
N LYS A 5 3.98 15.50 -12.00
CA LYS A 5 3.87 15.86 -10.56
C LYS A 5 2.50 15.50 -9.97
N ARG A 6 1.44 15.73 -10.75
CA ARG A 6 0.06 15.40 -10.37
C ARG A 6 -0.11 13.89 -10.19
N MET A 7 0.43 13.09 -11.11
CA MET A 7 0.32 11.63 -11.02
C MET A 7 1.15 11.04 -9.88
N ALA A 8 2.36 11.57 -9.66
CA ALA A 8 3.18 11.22 -8.50
C ALA A 8 2.45 11.50 -7.19
N LEU A 9 1.82 12.69 -7.09
CA LEU A 9 1.04 13.09 -5.92
C LEU A 9 -0.12 12.13 -5.67
N TRP A 10 -0.98 11.89 -6.66
CA TRP A 10 -2.16 11.05 -6.49
C TRP A 10 -1.80 9.59 -6.17
N SER A 11 -0.87 9.00 -6.93
CA SER A 11 -0.44 7.62 -6.66
C SER A 11 0.18 7.48 -5.26
N SER A 12 0.95 8.46 -4.81
CA SER A 12 1.56 8.46 -3.47
C SER A 12 0.55 8.70 -2.35
N LEU A 13 -0.44 9.57 -2.53
CA LEU A 13 -1.45 9.87 -1.50
C LEU A 13 -2.43 8.72 -1.28
N THR A 14 -2.74 7.93 -2.31
CA THR A 14 -3.64 6.76 -2.18
C THR A 14 -3.15 5.78 -1.10
N ILE A 15 -1.83 5.58 -1.01
CA ILE A 15 -1.20 4.59 -0.12
C ILE A 15 -1.39 4.90 1.37
N PRO A 16 -1.17 6.13 1.88
CA PRO A 16 -1.44 6.47 3.27
C PRO A 16 -2.91 6.83 3.49
N VAL A 17 -3.55 7.56 2.58
CA VAL A 17 -4.89 8.13 2.84
C VAL A 17 -5.92 7.03 3.08
N PHE A 18 -5.95 5.97 2.26
CA PHE A 18 -6.99 4.95 2.42
C PHE A 18 -6.75 4.04 3.65
N PRO A 19 -5.59 3.39 3.81
CA PRO A 19 -5.30 2.50 4.93
C PRO A 19 -5.27 3.18 6.28
N TRP A 20 -4.71 4.38 6.33
CA TRP A 20 -4.47 5.09 7.59
C TRP A 20 -5.77 5.68 8.13
N ILE A 21 -6.59 6.31 7.26
CA ILE A 21 -7.91 6.81 7.65
C ILE A 21 -8.80 5.64 8.05
N LEU A 22 -8.87 4.59 7.22
CA LEU A 22 -9.72 3.44 7.51
C LEU A 22 -9.30 2.73 8.81
N GLY A 23 -8.00 2.50 9.02
CA GLY A 23 -7.47 1.91 10.25
C GLY A 23 -7.70 2.79 11.50
N SER A 24 -7.66 4.12 11.33
CA SER A 24 -7.95 5.07 12.42
C SER A 24 -9.43 5.09 12.77
N ILE A 25 -10.33 5.04 11.78
CA ILE A 25 -11.77 4.88 12.01
C ILE A 25 -12.05 3.56 12.71
N LEU A 26 -11.41 2.47 12.26
CA LEU A 26 -11.63 1.14 12.80
C LEU A 26 -10.89 0.86 14.12
N TRP A 27 -10.13 1.82 14.65
CA TRP A 27 -9.13 1.59 15.69
C TRP A 27 -9.64 0.82 16.91
N PHE A 28 -10.86 1.12 17.37
CA PHE A 28 -11.45 0.47 18.55
C PHE A 28 -12.04 -0.92 18.26
N TRP A 29 -12.32 -1.25 17.01
CA TRP A 29 -12.80 -2.57 16.59
C TRP A 29 -11.66 -3.50 16.16
N LEU A 30 -10.49 -2.96 15.83
CA LEU A 30 -9.34 -3.77 15.45
C LEU A 30 -8.68 -4.44 16.67
N PRO A 31 -8.38 -5.74 16.60
CA PRO A 31 -7.66 -6.46 17.65
C PRO A 31 -6.23 -5.93 17.80
N ASN A 32 -5.59 -6.19 18.95
CA ASN A 32 -4.22 -5.72 19.20
C ASN A 32 -3.19 -6.36 18.26
N ARG A 33 -3.48 -7.53 17.69
CA ARG A 33 -2.67 -8.21 16.67
C ARG A 33 -3.52 -8.56 15.47
N LEU A 34 -3.04 -8.23 14.27
CA LEU A 34 -3.71 -8.52 13.00
C LEU A 34 -2.85 -9.47 12.17
N ALA A 35 -3.52 -10.39 11.47
CA ALA A 35 -2.86 -11.23 10.48
C ALA A 35 -2.42 -10.37 9.29
N VAL A 36 -1.13 -10.43 8.96
CA VAL A 36 -0.51 -9.66 7.86
C VAL A 36 0.17 -10.56 6.83
N HIS A 37 0.38 -11.83 7.18
CA HIS A 37 0.91 -12.86 6.31
C HIS A 37 0.00 -14.08 6.40
N PHE A 38 -0.24 -14.69 5.24
CA PHE A 38 -1.10 -15.84 5.08
C PHE A 38 -0.38 -16.86 4.21
N PHE A 39 -0.21 -18.08 4.73
CA PHE A 39 0.18 -19.22 3.92
C PHE A 39 -1.08 -19.92 3.43
N TRP A 40 -1.33 -19.85 2.13
CA TRP A 40 -2.60 -20.21 1.50
C TRP A 40 -3.77 -19.36 2.03
N LEU A 41 -4.50 -19.89 3.00
CA LEU A 41 -5.66 -19.25 3.65
C LEU A 41 -5.52 -19.26 5.18
N VAL A 42 -4.36 -19.67 5.70
CA VAL A 42 -4.10 -19.75 7.13
C VAL A 42 -3.17 -18.60 7.53
N ALA A 43 -3.62 -17.80 8.50
CA ALA A 43 -2.80 -16.75 9.08
C ALA A 43 -1.64 -17.36 9.88
N ASP A 44 -0.40 -17.09 9.46
CA ASP A 44 0.83 -17.60 10.07
C ASP A 44 1.79 -16.46 10.46
N GLY A 45 1.48 -15.21 10.12
CA GLY A 45 2.23 -14.02 10.56
C GLY A 45 1.32 -12.89 11.04
N PHE A 46 1.63 -12.35 12.22
CA PHE A 46 0.86 -11.30 12.88
C PHE A 46 1.71 -10.08 13.19
N SER A 47 1.13 -8.90 13.06
CA SER A 47 1.71 -7.62 13.45
C SER A 47 0.84 -6.89 14.45
N SER A 48 1.43 -5.96 15.21
CA SER A 48 0.64 -5.12 16.11
C SER A 48 -0.27 -4.16 15.33
N LYS A 49 -1.41 -3.80 15.93
CA LYS A 49 -2.33 -2.82 15.35
C LYS A 49 -1.66 -1.50 14.96
N SER A 50 -0.77 -0.99 15.79
CA SER A 50 -0.04 0.24 15.48
C SER A 50 0.90 0.08 14.28
N GLN A 51 1.59 -1.06 14.16
CA GLN A 51 2.43 -1.33 13.00
C GLN A 51 1.60 -1.40 11.71
N VAL A 52 0.45 -2.06 11.73
CA VAL A 52 -0.41 -2.16 10.54
C VAL A 52 -1.02 -0.81 10.17
N VAL A 53 -1.57 -0.07 11.14
CA VAL A 53 -2.29 1.18 10.85
C VAL A 53 -1.35 2.33 10.51
N TYR A 54 -0.16 2.40 11.12
CA TYR A 54 0.76 3.54 10.98
C TYR A 54 2.04 3.21 10.23
N LEU A 55 2.79 2.18 10.63
CA LEU A 55 4.12 1.92 10.05
C LEU A 55 4.04 1.40 8.61
N LEU A 56 3.15 0.44 8.37
CA LEU A 56 3.07 -0.29 7.13
C LEU A 56 2.65 0.61 5.94
N PRO A 57 1.74 1.61 6.07
CA PRO A 57 1.44 2.54 4.99
C PRO A 57 2.66 3.36 4.58
N PHE A 58 3.50 3.76 5.54
CA PHE A 58 4.75 4.46 5.23
C PHE A 58 5.78 3.55 4.53
N LEU A 59 5.80 2.26 4.85
CA LEU A 59 6.64 1.29 4.14
C LEU A 59 6.22 1.14 2.67
N PHE A 60 4.92 0.98 2.41
CA PHE A 60 4.39 0.98 1.03
C PHE A 60 4.68 2.29 0.31
N LEU A 61 4.55 3.44 1.00
CA LEU A 61 4.87 4.74 0.45
C LEU A 61 6.36 4.84 0.08
N GLY A 62 7.26 4.39 0.95
CA GLY A 62 8.69 4.37 0.68
C GLY A 62 9.04 3.53 -0.56
N LEU A 63 8.49 2.31 -0.65
CA LEU A 63 8.67 1.46 -1.83
C LEU A 63 8.13 2.11 -3.11
N HIS A 64 6.96 2.75 -3.02
CA HIS A 64 6.37 3.47 -4.15
C HIS A 64 7.24 4.64 -4.62
N LEU A 65 7.75 5.43 -3.68
CA LEU A 65 8.65 6.55 -4.00
C LEU A 65 9.96 6.06 -4.65
N LEU A 66 10.50 4.91 -4.22
CA LEU A 66 11.66 4.29 -4.86
C LEU A 66 11.36 3.88 -6.31
N VAL A 67 10.17 3.35 -6.58
CA VAL A 67 9.73 3.04 -7.95
C VAL A 67 9.61 4.30 -8.80
N LEU A 68 8.91 5.34 -8.30
CA LEU A 68 8.77 6.60 -9.00
C LEU A 68 10.13 7.27 -9.29
N TYR A 69 11.04 7.25 -8.32
CA TYR A 69 12.41 7.72 -8.49
C TYR A 69 13.15 6.96 -9.59
N SER A 70 13.06 5.63 -9.58
CA SER A 70 13.72 4.77 -10.57
C SER A 70 13.21 5.01 -11.99
N ILE A 71 11.89 5.21 -12.17
CA ILE A 71 11.30 5.58 -13.47
C ILE A 71 11.82 6.92 -13.96
N GLY A 72 11.96 7.90 -13.06
CA GLY A 72 12.47 9.23 -13.39
C GLY A 72 13.96 9.25 -13.72
N HIS A 73 14.75 8.37 -13.10
CA HIS A 73 16.20 8.35 -13.23
C HIS A 73 16.72 7.50 -14.39
N ASP A 74 16.12 6.34 -14.67
CA ASP A 74 16.72 5.40 -15.64
C ASP A 74 16.55 5.81 -17.12
N GLY A 75 15.67 6.77 -17.42
CA GLY A 75 15.45 7.31 -18.76
C GLY A 75 14.93 6.30 -19.79
N LYS A 76 14.57 5.07 -19.40
CA LYS A 76 14.21 4.00 -20.34
C LYS A 76 12.81 4.21 -20.92
N GLU A 77 12.69 3.93 -22.20
CA GLU A 77 11.39 3.80 -22.83
C GLU A 77 10.63 2.58 -22.29
N ARG A 78 9.31 2.74 -22.16
CA ARG A 78 8.42 1.74 -21.57
C ARG A 78 7.13 1.73 -22.37
N THR A 79 6.53 0.54 -22.49
CA THR A 79 5.16 0.43 -23.02
C THR A 79 4.18 1.12 -22.08
N LEU A 80 3.02 1.51 -22.63
CA LEU A 80 1.94 2.13 -21.87
C LEU A 80 1.53 1.26 -20.67
N GLN A 81 1.38 -0.05 -20.87
CA GLN A 81 0.97 -0.98 -19.81
C GLN A 81 2.02 -1.07 -18.70
N LEU A 82 3.31 -1.19 -19.05
CA LEU A 82 4.38 -1.28 -18.06
C LEU A 82 4.49 0.01 -17.25
N PHE A 83 4.35 1.17 -17.90
CA PHE A 83 4.37 2.46 -17.22
C PHE A 83 3.26 2.58 -16.17
N TYR A 84 2.02 2.26 -16.53
CA TYR A 84 0.90 2.31 -15.57
C TYR A 84 1.03 1.24 -14.48
N LEU A 85 1.51 0.04 -14.80
CA LEU A 85 1.75 -1.00 -13.80
C LEU A 85 2.76 -0.54 -12.74
N LEU A 86 3.87 0.09 -13.14
CA LEU A 86 4.88 0.57 -12.19
C LEU A 86 4.35 1.73 -11.33
N VAL A 87 3.56 2.63 -11.90
CA VAL A 87 3.04 3.81 -11.18
C VAL A 87 1.84 3.48 -10.28
N TRP A 88 0.98 2.53 -10.67
CA TRP A 88 -0.26 2.24 -9.93
C TRP A 88 -0.26 0.87 -9.25
N GLY A 89 0.68 -0.03 -9.57
CA GLY A 89 0.76 -1.36 -9.00
C GLY A 89 0.88 -1.34 -7.47
N ILE A 90 1.84 -0.59 -6.92
CA ILE A 90 2.01 -0.47 -5.47
C ILE A 90 0.79 0.19 -4.79
N PRO A 91 0.27 1.34 -5.29
CA PRO A 91 -0.95 1.93 -4.74
C PRO A 91 -2.15 0.98 -4.73
N LEU A 92 -2.43 0.28 -5.83
CA LEU A 92 -3.56 -0.65 -5.90
C LEU A 92 -3.37 -1.86 -5.00
N LEU A 93 -2.16 -2.43 -4.99
CA LEU A 93 -1.83 -3.54 -4.12
C LEU A 93 -2.00 -3.17 -2.64
N SER A 94 -1.60 -1.95 -2.24
CA SER A 94 -1.82 -1.48 -0.87
C SER A 94 -3.31 -1.46 -0.52
N VAL A 95 -4.18 -0.90 -1.37
CA VAL A 95 -5.61 -0.81 -1.11
C VAL A 95 -6.23 -2.20 -0.92
N VAL A 96 -5.90 -3.14 -1.81
CA VAL A 96 -6.38 -4.53 -1.73
C VAL A 96 -5.89 -5.19 -0.44
N TYR A 97 -4.59 -5.07 -0.16
CA TYR A 97 -3.95 -5.68 1.00
C TYR A 97 -4.56 -5.19 2.32
N TYR A 98 -4.74 -3.88 2.50
CA TYR A 98 -5.37 -3.33 3.71
C TYR A 98 -6.84 -3.67 3.83
N SER A 99 -7.58 -3.68 2.71
CA SER A 99 -8.99 -4.07 2.73
C SER A 99 -9.14 -5.51 3.24
N PHE A 100 -8.26 -6.41 2.77
CA PHE A 100 -8.26 -7.81 3.20
C PHE A 100 -7.94 -7.97 4.69
N ILE A 101 -6.89 -7.28 5.19
CA ILE A 101 -6.54 -7.32 6.61
C ILE A 101 -7.69 -6.82 7.48
N TYR A 102 -8.30 -5.68 7.14
CA TYR A 102 -9.35 -5.10 7.95
C TYR A 102 -10.65 -5.91 7.91
N ILE A 103 -11.02 -6.50 6.77
CA ILE A 103 -12.18 -7.40 6.68
C ILE A 103 -11.96 -8.61 7.59
N ILE A 104 -10.81 -9.27 7.52
CA ILE A 104 -10.51 -10.44 8.35
C ILE A 104 -10.43 -10.08 9.84
N ALA A 105 -9.96 -8.88 10.17
CA ALA A 105 -9.80 -8.47 11.56
C ALA A 105 -11.12 -8.10 12.26
N VAL A 106 -12.17 -7.77 11.49
CA VAL A 106 -13.46 -7.29 12.00
C VAL A 106 -14.56 -8.36 11.93
N VAL A 107 -14.36 -9.42 11.14
CA VAL A 107 -15.23 -10.61 11.06
C VAL A 107 -14.80 -11.65 12.10
#